data_AF-A0A7C3S4U2-F1
#
_entry.id   AF-A0A7C3S4U2-F1
#
_cell.length_a   1.000
_cell.length_b   1.000
_cell.length_c   1.000
_cell.angle_alpha   90.00
_cell.angle_beta   90.00
_cell.angle_gamma   90.00
#
_symmetry.space_group_name_H-M   'P 1'
#
loop_
_entity.id
_entity.type
_entity.pdbx_description
1 polymer ?
#
loop_
_entity_poly.entity_id
_entity_poly.type
_entity_poly.pdbx_seq_one_letter_code
_entity_poly.pdbx_strand_id
1 'polypeptide(L)'
;MLLHRRHILGLEGMPADEIIAILDTADTLKEILSRPIKKVPTLRGRSICTLFYEPSTRTRTSFELAAKILSADVSSLAPSTSSVTKGESFRDTLLTIQAMGTDLFVIRHPCAGAPLFASRIVNVPVINAGDGMHEHPTQGLLDMLTLRSIKGKLAGLQIAIVGDIAHSRVARSNAWGFATVGAAVRIAGPPTLMPPGLEATGARIYDHLEPAIEGADVVYVLRIQKERMDSGLLPSLREYTRLYGVTAERLSRYAAKDAIVMHPGPVNRGVEIAPDVVDAGYSVITDQVANGVALRMALLYLLLGGSDAPRG
;
A
#
# COMPACT_ATOMS: atom_id res chain seq x y z
N MET A 1 -16.28 14.25 6.71
CA MET A 1 -17.29 13.51 5.93
C MET A 1 -17.15 12.03 6.30
N LEU A 2 -18.24 11.32 6.57
CA LEU A 2 -18.20 9.90 6.95
C LEU A 2 -17.83 9.04 5.74
N LEU A 3 -16.96 8.05 5.94
CA LEU A 3 -16.66 7.06 4.91
C LEU A 3 -17.93 6.27 4.58
N HIS A 4 -18.32 6.20 3.32
CA HIS A 4 -19.53 5.46 2.91
C HIS A 4 -19.32 3.93 2.98
N ARG A 5 -18.06 3.48 2.92
CA ARG A 5 -17.69 2.07 2.96
C ARG A 5 -17.48 1.57 4.39
N ARG A 6 -18.00 0.37 4.67
CA ARG A 6 -17.73 -0.38 5.91
C ARG A 6 -16.34 -1.06 5.93
N HIS A 7 -15.75 -1.30 4.76
CA HIS A 7 -14.51 -2.05 4.61
C HIS A 7 -13.56 -1.36 3.63
N ILE A 8 -12.26 -1.58 3.81
CA ILE A 8 -11.20 -1.12 2.90
C ILE A 8 -10.59 -2.35 2.24
N LEU A 9 -11.19 -2.79 1.13
CA LEU A 9 -10.82 -4.04 0.46
C LEU A 9 -9.89 -3.84 -0.74
N GLY A 10 -10.00 -2.71 -1.42
CA GLY A 10 -9.33 -2.44 -2.68
C GLY A 10 -9.47 -0.98 -3.11
N LEU A 11 -8.69 -0.56 -4.12
CA LEU A 11 -8.80 0.75 -4.76
C LEU A 11 -9.54 0.69 -6.10
N GLU A 12 -9.71 -0.50 -6.67
CA GLU A 12 -10.57 -0.67 -7.84
C GLU A 12 -12.01 -0.22 -7.53
N GLY A 13 -12.51 0.74 -8.31
CA GLY A 13 -13.85 1.29 -8.13
C GLY A 13 -14.07 2.06 -6.81
N MET A 14 -13.02 2.48 -6.11
CA MET A 14 -13.14 3.44 -5.01
C MET A 14 -13.34 4.86 -5.58
N PRO A 15 -14.40 5.59 -5.20
CA PRO A 15 -14.63 6.97 -5.64
C PRO A 15 -13.49 7.92 -5.24
N ALA A 16 -13.22 8.92 -6.07
CA ALA A 16 -12.18 9.90 -5.83
C ALA A 16 -12.43 10.72 -4.55
N ASP A 17 -13.67 11.11 -4.28
CA ASP A 17 -14.07 11.84 -3.07
C ASP A 17 -13.83 11.02 -1.79
N GLU A 18 -14.07 9.70 -1.82
CA GLU A 18 -13.71 8.81 -0.70
C GLU A 18 -12.19 8.77 -0.48
N ILE A 19 -11.40 8.66 -1.55
CA ILE A 19 -9.93 8.71 -1.46
C ILE A 19 -9.50 10.04 -0.84
N ILE A 20 -9.98 11.17 -1.36
CA ILE A 20 -9.63 12.50 -0.85
C ILE A 20 -10.02 12.64 0.62
N ALA A 21 -11.21 12.20 1.04
CA ALA A 21 -11.63 12.25 2.43
C ALA A 21 -10.71 11.44 3.38
N ILE A 22 -10.24 10.25 2.95
CA ILE A 22 -9.26 9.46 3.69
C ILE A 22 -7.96 10.26 3.83
N LEU A 23 -7.47 10.81 2.72
CA LEU A 23 -6.21 11.53 2.72
C LEU A 23 -6.31 12.79 3.60
N ASP A 24 -7.38 13.57 3.52
CA ASP A 24 -7.60 14.78 4.34
C ASP A 24 -7.60 14.47 5.84
N THR A 25 -8.22 13.35 6.21
CA THR A 25 -8.21 12.84 7.58
C THR A 25 -6.78 12.45 7.99
N ALA A 26 -6.01 11.85 7.09
CA ALA A 26 -4.62 11.48 7.36
C ALA A 26 -3.73 12.70 7.57
N ASP A 27 -3.91 13.79 6.81
CA ASP A 27 -3.18 15.04 7.03
C ASP A 27 -3.48 15.64 8.40
N THR A 28 -4.75 15.64 8.81
CA THR A 28 -5.15 16.13 10.14
C THR A 28 -4.50 15.31 11.26
N LEU A 29 -4.47 13.98 11.12
CA LEU A 29 -3.90 13.09 12.13
C LEU A 29 -2.36 13.06 12.11
N LYS A 30 -1.73 13.47 11.01
CA LYS A 30 -0.27 13.58 10.90
C LYS A 30 0.30 14.56 11.92
N GLU A 31 -0.44 15.61 12.30
CA GLU A 31 -0.07 16.54 13.37
C GLU A 31 0.12 15.87 14.74
N ILE A 32 -0.51 14.71 14.98
CA ILE A 32 -0.31 13.97 16.24
C ILE A 32 1.10 13.37 16.29
N LEU A 33 1.67 13.02 15.13
CA LEU A 33 2.99 12.39 15.03
C LEU A 33 4.15 13.36 15.34
N SER A 34 3.91 14.67 15.26
CA SER A 34 4.87 15.71 15.61
C SER A 34 4.81 16.14 17.08
N ARG A 35 3.80 15.71 17.84
CA ARG A 35 3.66 16.06 19.26
C ARG A 35 4.72 15.36 20.12
N PRO A 36 5.16 15.97 21.25
CA PRO A 36 6.01 15.31 22.22
C PRO A 36 5.38 14.03 22.77
N ILE A 37 4.07 14.07 23.04
CA ILE A 37 3.25 12.92 23.43
C ILE A 37 2.40 12.51 22.24
N LYS A 38 2.82 11.42 21.58
CA LYS A 38 2.18 10.86 20.39
C LYS A 38 1.07 9.89 20.79
N LYS A 39 0.12 10.35 21.62
CA LYS A 39 -1.00 9.51 22.09
C LYS A 39 -2.26 10.33 22.28
N VAL A 40 -3.38 9.85 21.73
CA VAL A 40 -4.72 10.43 21.87
C VAL A 40 -5.71 9.32 22.22
N PRO A 41 -6.75 9.58 23.05
CA PRO A 41 -7.69 8.56 23.51
C PRO A 41 -8.81 8.24 22.50
N THR A 42 -8.65 8.60 21.23
CA THR A 42 -9.71 8.61 20.21
C THR A 42 -10.38 7.25 19.99
N LEU A 43 -9.62 6.16 20.11
CA LEU A 43 -10.12 4.78 19.95
C LEU A 43 -9.98 3.98 21.26
N ARG A 44 -9.98 4.65 22.42
CA ARG A 44 -9.91 3.98 23.72
C ARG A 44 -11.06 2.99 23.88
N GLY A 45 -10.73 1.74 24.25
CA GLY A 45 -11.72 0.66 24.42
C GLY A 45 -12.16 0.01 23.11
N ARG A 46 -11.53 0.34 21.98
CA ARG A 46 -11.64 -0.41 20.72
C ARG A 46 -10.55 -1.47 20.63
N SER A 47 -10.91 -2.65 20.15
CA SER A 47 -10.01 -3.79 19.93
C SER A 47 -9.79 -4.02 18.43
N ILE A 48 -8.54 -4.05 18.00
CA ILE A 48 -8.14 -4.31 16.61
C ILE A 48 -7.36 -5.62 16.56
N CYS A 49 -7.76 -6.53 15.67
CA CYS A 49 -7.00 -7.74 15.41
C CYS A 49 -6.25 -7.66 14.09
N THR A 50 -4.94 -7.92 14.15
CA THR A 50 -4.08 -8.02 12.97
C THR A 50 -3.81 -9.49 12.63
N LEU A 51 -4.23 -9.91 11.44
CA LEU A 51 -4.11 -11.28 10.92
C LEU A 51 -3.16 -11.28 9.73
N PHE A 52 -1.88 -11.61 9.97
CA PHE A 52 -0.84 -11.57 8.95
C PHE A 52 -0.40 -12.99 8.57
N TYR A 53 -1.07 -13.57 7.57
CA TYR A 53 -0.77 -14.90 7.04
C TYR A 53 0.45 -14.93 6.10
N GLU A 54 0.90 -13.77 5.64
CA GLU A 54 2.18 -13.59 4.96
C GLU A 54 3.08 -12.64 5.77
N PRO A 55 4.41 -12.87 5.80
CA PRO A 55 5.33 -11.97 6.49
C PRO A 55 5.21 -10.52 6.01
N SER A 56 5.10 -9.60 6.96
CA SER A 56 5.24 -8.16 6.72
C SER A 56 5.59 -7.40 7.99
N THR A 57 6.83 -6.90 8.05
CA THR A 57 7.27 -6.08 9.19
C THR A 57 6.65 -4.69 9.11
N ARG A 58 6.81 -3.99 7.99
CA ARG A 58 6.42 -2.57 7.87
C ARG A 58 4.92 -2.37 7.96
N THR A 59 4.12 -3.17 7.23
CA THR A 59 2.66 -3.02 7.25
C THR A 59 2.09 -3.37 8.63
N ARG A 60 2.55 -4.46 9.26
CA ARG A 60 2.07 -4.86 10.59
C ARG A 60 2.44 -3.84 11.66
N THR A 61 3.72 -3.50 11.78
CA THR A 61 4.21 -2.60 12.83
C THR A 61 3.61 -1.20 12.71
N SER A 62 3.35 -0.71 11.49
CA SER A 62 2.70 0.60 11.30
C SER A 62 1.21 0.60 11.66
N PHE A 63 0.48 -0.50 11.45
CA PHE A 63 -0.89 -0.63 11.97
C PHE A 63 -0.91 -0.72 13.50
N GLU A 64 -0.04 -1.54 14.09
CA GLU A 64 0.09 -1.63 15.55
C GLU A 64 0.44 -0.28 16.17
N LEU A 65 1.37 0.47 15.55
CA LEU A 65 1.75 1.81 16.00
C LEU A 65 0.59 2.80 15.87
N ALA A 66 -0.10 2.81 14.72
CA ALA A 66 -1.26 3.67 14.51
C ALA A 66 -2.35 3.44 15.57
N ALA A 67 -2.67 2.18 15.85
CA ALA A 67 -3.65 1.81 16.88
C ALA A 67 -3.20 2.24 18.29
N LYS A 68 -1.93 2.00 18.65
CA LYS A 68 -1.37 2.43 19.95
C LYS A 68 -1.41 3.94 20.15
N ILE A 69 -1.10 4.71 19.10
CA ILE A 69 -1.18 6.18 19.12
C ILE A 69 -2.63 6.64 19.34
N LEU A 70 -3.60 5.95 18.75
CA LEU A 70 -5.03 6.22 18.93
C LEU A 70 -5.62 5.58 20.21
N SER A 71 -4.79 4.97 21.06
CA SER A 71 -5.18 4.27 22.30
C SER A 71 -6.13 3.08 22.12
N ALA A 72 -6.13 2.44 20.95
CA ALA A 72 -6.81 1.16 20.75
C ALA A 72 -5.96 -0.01 21.26
N ASP A 73 -6.62 -1.08 21.69
CA ASP A 73 -6.01 -2.35 22.03
C ASP A 73 -5.74 -3.15 20.76
N VAL A 74 -4.57 -3.79 20.67
CA VAL A 74 -4.17 -4.55 19.47
C VAL A 74 -3.81 -5.97 19.84
N SER A 75 -4.47 -6.92 19.18
CA SER A 75 -4.05 -8.32 19.15
C SER A 75 -3.41 -8.65 17.80
N SER A 76 -2.37 -9.49 17.82
CA SER A 76 -1.67 -9.93 16.62
C SER A 76 -1.64 -11.45 16.58
N LEU A 77 -2.07 -12.01 15.47
CA LEU A 77 -2.00 -13.44 15.22
C LEU A 77 -1.05 -13.70 14.03
N ALA A 78 0.00 -14.46 14.31
CA ALA A 78 0.90 -15.00 13.30
C ALA A 78 0.58 -16.49 13.09
N PRO A 79 0.47 -16.98 11.84
CA PRO A 79 0.10 -18.37 11.55
C PRO A 79 0.97 -19.38 12.28
N SER A 80 2.29 -19.13 12.32
CA SER A 80 3.29 -20.02 12.91
C SER A 80 3.11 -20.28 14.41
N THR A 81 2.36 -19.43 15.12
CA THR A 81 2.14 -19.53 16.57
C THR A 81 0.66 -19.68 16.93
N SER A 82 -0.20 -19.97 15.96
CA SER A 82 -1.66 -19.94 16.14
C SER A 82 -2.32 -21.31 15.93
N SER A 83 -3.60 -21.41 16.31
CA SER A 83 -4.46 -22.59 16.09
C SER A 83 -4.64 -22.95 14.61
N VAL A 84 -4.24 -22.07 13.68
CA VAL A 84 -4.11 -22.39 12.25
C VAL A 84 -3.17 -23.58 12.04
N THR A 85 -2.10 -23.72 12.85
CA THR A 85 -1.21 -24.90 12.80
C THR A 85 -1.90 -26.20 13.19
N LYS A 86 -3.02 -26.11 13.92
CA LYS A 86 -3.87 -27.24 14.34
C LYS A 86 -4.99 -27.52 13.34
N GLY A 87 -4.99 -26.86 12.18
CA GLY A 87 -5.98 -27.08 11.12
C GLY A 87 -7.28 -26.30 11.25
N GLU A 88 -7.35 -25.28 12.13
CA GLU A 88 -8.52 -24.39 12.21
C GLU A 88 -8.74 -23.66 10.88
N SER A 89 -9.98 -23.63 10.40
CA SER A 89 -10.32 -22.95 9.15
C SER A 89 -10.21 -21.43 9.31
N PHE A 90 -9.85 -20.72 8.24
CA PHE A 90 -9.80 -19.25 8.25
C PHE A 90 -11.15 -18.63 8.68
N ARG A 91 -12.27 -19.23 8.29
CA ARG A 91 -13.61 -18.83 8.70
C ARG A 91 -13.80 -18.93 10.22
N ASP A 92 -13.41 -20.06 10.81
CA ASP A 92 -13.62 -20.29 12.24
C ASP A 92 -12.68 -19.42 13.07
N THR A 93 -11.42 -19.24 12.63
CA THR A 93 -10.51 -18.26 13.25
C THR A 93 -11.12 -16.86 13.30
N LEU A 94 -11.71 -16.38 12.20
CA LEU A 94 -12.37 -15.06 12.16
C LEU A 94 -13.53 -14.96 13.14
N LEU A 95 -14.39 -15.98 13.21
CA LEU A 95 -15.55 -16.00 14.10
C LEU A 95 -15.13 -16.09 15.58
N THR A 96 -14.14 -16.92 15.90
CA THR A 96 -13.57 -17.05 17.25
C THR A 96 -13.03 -15.71 17.73
N ILE A 97 -12.23 -15.02 16.91
CA ILE A 97 -11.62 -13.74 17.27
C ILE A 97 -12.66 -12.61 17.35
N GLN A 98 -13.70 -12.65 16.50
CA GLN A 98 -14.83 -11.73 16.62
C GLN A 98 -15.58 -11.95 17.94
N ALA A 99 -15.84 -13.20 18.33
CA ALA A 99 -16.50 -13.53 19.58
C ALA A 99 -15.72 -13.09 20.83
N MET A 100 -14.39 -12.92 20.71
CA MET A 100 -13.53 -12.33 21.75
C MET A 100 -13.64 -10.80 21.86
N GLY A 101 -14.49 -10.15 21.05
CA GLY A 101 -14.75 -8.71 21.12
C GLY A 101 -13.85 -7.86 20.22
N THR A 102 -13.38 -8.39 19.09
CA THR A 102 -12.64 -7.61 18.09
C THR A 102 -13.56 -6.64 17.36
N ASP A 103 -13.25 -5.35 17.36
CA ASP A 103 -14.01 -4.29 16.67
C ASP A 103 -13.56 -4.07 15.20
N LEU A 104 -12.36 -4.52 14.80
CA LEU A 104 -11.85 -4.39 13.42
C LEU A 104 -10.79 -5.44 13.10
N PHE A 105 -10.80 -5.97 11.87
CA PHE A 105 -9.74 -6.84 11.35
C PHE A 105 -8.83 -6.13 10.34
N VAL A 106 -7.53 -6.30 10.49
CA VAL A 106 -6.52 -5.96 9.48
C VAL A 106 -5.94 -7.26 8.96
N ILE A 107 -6.15 -7.56 7.68
CA ILE A 107 -5.87 -8.90 7.13
C ILE A 107 -4.84 -8.79 6.01
N ARG A 108 -3.77 -9.58 6.12
CA ARG A 108 -2.86 -9.87 5.02
C ARG A 108 -2.85 -11.37 4.78
N HIS A 109 -3.07 -11.80 3.55
CA HIS A 109 -3.28 -13.22 3.24
C HIS A 109 -2.71 -13.60 1.87
N PRO A 110 -2.14 -14.81 1.68
CA PRO A 110 -1.56 -15.21 0.39
C PRO A 110 -2.61 -15.44 -0.71
N CYS A 111 -3.83 -15.80 -0.35
CA CYS A 111 -4.93 -15.95 -1.31
C CYS A 111 -5.59 -14.60 -1.62
N ALA A 112 -5.70 -14.27 -2.91
CA ALA A 112 -6.50 -13.15 -3.39
C ALA A 112 -7.97 -13.31 -2.95
N GLY A 113 -8.62 -12.20 -2.57
CA GLY A 113 -10.01 -12.18 -2.13
C GLY A 113 -10.25 -12.63 -0.69
N ALA A 114 -9.23 -13.06 0.07
CA ALA A 114 -9.41 -13.46 1.46
C ALA A 114 -9.98 -12.34 2.37
N PRO A 115 -9.58 -11.05 2.24
CA PRO A 115 -10.23 -9.96 2.97
C PRO A 115 -11.70 -9.74 2.57
N LEU A 116 -12.05 -9.95 1.29
CA LEU A 116 -13.43 -9.89 0.81
C LEU A 116 -14.27 -11.06 1.35
N PHE A 117 -13.68 -12.25 1.42
CA PHE A 117 -14.29 -13.38 2.10
C PHE A 117 -14.55 -13.06 3.57
N ALA A 118 -13.54 -12.54 4.28
CA ALA A 118 -13.67 -12.15 5.68
C ALA A 118 -14.80 -11.12 5.88
N SER A 119 -14.89 -10.08 5.04
CA SER A 119 -15.94 -9.07 5.16
C SER A 119 -17.36 -9.60 4.95
N ARG A 120 -17.53 -10.79 4.37
CA ARG A 120 -18.83 -11.49 4.24
C ARG A 120 -19.16 -12.38 5.43
N ILE A 121 -18.17 -12.67 6.28
CA ILE A 121 -18.30 -13.57 7.44
C ILE A 121 -18.43 -12.77 8.74
N VAL A 122 -17.64 -11.70 8.89
CA VAL A 122 -17.62 -10.86 10.10
C VAL A 122 -18.54 -9.65 9.96
N ASN A 123 -19.09 -9.19 11.09
CA ASN A 123 -19.97 -8.02 11.16
C ASN A 123 -19.22 -6.71 11.46
N VAL A 124 -17.90 -6.78 11.57
CA VAL A 124 -17.02 -5.64 11.84
C VAL A 124 -16.23 -5.21 10.61
N PRO A 125 -15.70 -3.97 10.57
CA PRO A 125 -14.84 -3.51 9.48
C PRO A 125 -13.65 -4.43 9.22
N VAL A 126 -13.25 -4.49 7.95
CA VAL A 126 -12.09 -5.27 7.47
C VAL A 126 -11.22 -4.37 6.62
N ILE A 127 -9.93 -4.36 6.90
CA ILE A 127 -8.91 -3.66 6.11
C ILE A 127 -8.01 -4.70 5.44
N ASN A 128 -7.90 -4.61 4.12
CA ASN A 128 -6.93 -5.36 3.32
C ASN A 128 -5.52 -4.73 3.47
N ALA A 129 -4.63 -5.45 4.15
CA ALA A 129 -3.21 -5.16 4.30
C ALA A 129 -2.32 -5.91 3.28
N GLY A 130 -2.95 -6.49 2.26
CA GLY A 130 -2.35 -7.20 1.14
C GLY A 130 -3.00 -8.57 0.94
N ASP A 131 -3.55 -8.85 -0.24
CA ASP A 131 -4.07 -10.17 -0.60
C ASP A 131 -3.39 -10.72 -1.86
N GLY A 132 -2.65 -11.82 -1.70
CA GLY A 132 -1.92 -12.52 -2.76
C GLY A 132 -1.19 -11.60 -3.74
N MET A 133 -1.49 -11.76 -5.02
CA MET A 133 -1.10 -10.81 -6.06
C MET A 133 -2.34 -10.08 -6.54
N HIS A 134 -3.16 -9.49 -5.67
CA HIS A 134 -4.37 -8.76 -6.05
C HIS A 134 -4.32 -7.28 -5.64
N GLU A 135 -4.45 -6.93 -4.37
CA GLU A 135 -4.42 -5.52 -3.94
C GLU A 135 -3.64 -5.28 -2.65
N HIS A 136 -3.23 -4.02 -2.47
CA HIS A 136 -2.76 -3.48 -1.20
C HIS A 136 -3.26 -2.03 -1.07
N PRO A 137 -4.55 -1.80 -0.78
CA PRO A 137 -5.16 -0.47 -0.87
C PRO A 137 -4.51 0.55 0.07
N THR A 138 -4.09 0.12 1.26
CA THR A 138 -3.44 1.00 2.22
C THR A 138 -2.03 1.43 1.82
N GLN A 139 -1.37 0.69 0.91
CA GLN A 139 -0.12 1.15 0.30
C GLN A 139 -0.40 2.18 -0.78
N GLY A 140 -1.41 1.96 -1.64
CA GLY A 140 -1.74 2.97 -2.65
C GLY A 140 -2.24 4.29 -2.08
N LEU A 141 -3.04 4.23 -1.01
CA LEU A 141 -3.46 5.42 -0.28
C LEU A 141 -2.29 6.17 0.35
N LEU A 142 -1.28 5.48 0.90
CA LEU A 142 -0.15 6.17 1.55
C LEU A 142 0.81 6.74 0.50
N ASP A 143 0.88 6.10 -0.66
CA ASP A 143 1.62 6.61 -1.80
C ASP A 143 0.97 7.91 -2.30
N MET A 144 -0.36 7.94 -2.46
CA MET A 144 -1.11 9.18 -2.77
C MET A 144 -0.92 10.26 -1.70
N LEU A 145 -0.95 9.90 -0.41
CA LEU A 145 -0.68 10.87 0.66
C LEU A 145 0.71 11.50 0.54
N THR A 146 1.70 10.68 0.16
CA THR A 146 3.08 11.13 -0.03
C THR A 146 3.19 12.04 -1.24
N LEU A 147 2.58 11.67 -2.38
CA LEU A 147 2.54 12.50 -3.57
C LEU A 147 1.90 13.86 -3.29
N ARG A 148 0.75 13.88 -2.62
CA ARG A 148 0.08 15.12 -2.24
C ARG A 148 0.93 15.98 -1.31
N SER A 149 1.60 15.37 -0.32
CA SER A 149 2.49 16.09 0.61
C SER A 149 3.67 16.77 -0.10
N ILE A 150 4.22 16.14 -1.13
CA ILE A 150 5.45 16.61 -1.80
C ILE A 150 5.14 17.50 -3.02
N LYS A 151 4.14 17.14 -3.82
CA LYS A 151 3.78 17.84 -5.06
C LYS A 151 2.61 18.82 -4.90
N GLY A 152 1.92 18.81 -3.76
CA GLY A 152 0.76 19.66 -3.48
C GLY A 152 -0.51 19.31 -4.27
N LYS A 153 -0.44 18.31 -5.17
CA LYS A 153 -1.55 17.87 -6.03
C LYS A 153 -1.42 16.39 -6.37
N LEU A 154 -2.49 15.82 -6.91
CA LEU A 154 -2.53 14.46 -7.46
C LEU A 154 -2.93 14.49 -8.94
N ALA A 155 -4.00 15.22 -9.25
CA ALA A 155 -4.48 15.38 -10.61
C ALA A 155 -3.42 16.02 -11.52
N GLY A 156 -3.31 15.49 -12.74
CA GLY A 156 -2.39 15.95 -13.78
C GLY A 156 -0.93 15.50 -13.62
N LEU A 157 -0.57 14.81 -12.53
CA LEU A 157 0.77 14.23 -12.39
C LEU A 157 1.00 13.11 -13.42
N GLN A 158 2.19 13.07 -13.99
CA GLN A 158 2.68 11.97 -14.82
C GLN A 158 3.46 10.99 -13.93
N ILE A 159 2.92 9.79 -13.72
CA ILE A 159 3.51 8.79 -12.80
C ILE A 159 3.93 7.56 -13.61
N ALA A 160 5.23 7.25 -13.60
CA ALA A 160 5.78 6.04 -14.20
C ALA A 160 5.99 4.95 -13.14
N ILE A 161 5.27 3.84 -13.24
CA ILE A 161 5.45 2.64 -12.41
C ILE A 161 6.33 1.64 -13.16
N VAL A 162 7.45 1.26 -12.55
CA VAL A 162 8.49 0.47 -13.23
C VAL A 162 8.86 -0.77 -12.44
N GLY A 163 8.86 -1.94 -13.08
CA GLY A 163 9.53 -3.16 -12.57
C GLY A 163 8.69 -4.43 -12.72
N ASP A 164 8.62 -5.23 -11.65
CA ASP A 164 7.85 -6.49 -11.63
C ASP A 164 6.35 -6.20 -11.44
N ILE A 165 5.61 -6.05 -12.55
CA ILE A 165 4.18 -5.73 -12.52
C ILE A 165 3.34 -6.98 -12.21
N ALA A 166 3.69 -8.12 -12.80
CA ALA A 166 2.98 -9.39 -12.68
C ALA A 166 2.77 -9.81 -11.23
N HIS A 167 3.78 -9.62 -10.38
CA HIS A 167 3.74 -10.06 -8.99
C HIS A 167 3.44 -8.93 -8.00
N SER A 168 3.22 -7.70 -8.47
CA SER A 168 3.06 -6.53 -7.61
C SER A 168 1.60 -6.16 -7.39
N ARG A 169 1.08 -6.54 -6.22
CA ARG A 169 -0.21 -6.03 -5.71
C ARG A 169 -0.23 -4.51 -5.52
N VAL A 170 0.94 -3.90 -5.31
CA VAL A 170 1.08 -2.45 -5.18
C VAL A 170 0.94 -1.76 -6.53
N ALA A 171 1.50 -2.32 -7.60
CA ALA A 171 1.41 -1.75 -8.94
C ALA A 171 -0.03 -1.55 -9.38
N ARG A 172 -0.88 -2.57 -9.21
CA ARG A 172 -2.30 -2.48 -9.55
C ARG A 172 -3.08 -1.49 -8.68
N SER A 173 -2.95 -1.59 -7.34
CA SER A 173 -3.61 -0.64 -6.45
C SER A 173 -3.19 0.80 -6.74
N ASN A 174 -1.92 1.04 -7.06
CA ASN A 174 -1.44 2.36 -7.47
C ASN A 174 -2.00 2.79 -8.82
N ALA A 175 -2.04 1.91 -9.82
CA ALA A 175 -2.60 2.25 -11.12
C ALA A 175 -4.07 2.70 -11.00
N TRP A 176 -4.93 1.93 -10.30
CA TRP A 176 -6.32 2.30 -10.05
C TRP A 176 -6.46 3.57 -9.21
N GLY A 177 -5.71 3.66 -8.10
CA GLY A 177 -5.79 4.80 -7.20
C GLY A 177 -5.36 6.10 -7.86
N PHE A 178 -4.20 6.10 -8.53
CA PHE A 178 -3.65 7.26 -9.23
C PHE A 178 -4.54 7.71 -10.39
N ALA A 179 -5.04 6.78 -11.21
CA ALA A 179 -5.95 7.10 -12.29
C ALA A 179 -7.26 7.73 -11.76
N THR A 180 -7.83 7.17 -10.69
CA THR A 180 -9.04 7.68 -10.04
C THR A 180 -8.89 9.13 -9.57
N VAL A 181 -7.73 9.51 -9.02
CA VAL A 181 -7.47 10.89 -8.56
C VAL A 181 -6.95 11.81 -9.68
N GLY A 182 -7.04 11.38 -10.94
CA GLY A 182 -6.75 12.19 -12.12
C GLY A 182 -5.28 12.27 -12.51
N ALA A 183 -4.41 11.39 -12.01
CA ALA A 183 -3.03 11.28 -12.48
C ALA A 183 -2.96 10.43 -13.76
N ALA A 184 -2.00 10.74 -14.63
CA ALA A 184 -1.71 9.94 -15.81
C ALA A 184 -0.68 8.86 -15.45
N VAL A 185 -1.10 7.60 -15.48
CA VAL A 185 -0.26 6.45 -15.11
C VAL A 185 0.40 5.86 -16.34
N ARG A 186 1.70 5.60 -16.23
CA ARG A 186 2.50 4.89 -17.22
C ARG A 186 3.11 3.66 -16.55
N ILE A 187 3.16 2.54 -17.26
CA ILE A 187 3.73 1.31 -16.72
C ILE A 187 4.79 0.79 -17.69
N ALA A 188 5.95 0.43 -17.15
CA ALA A 188 7.00 -0.25 -17.88
C ALA A 188 7.60 -1.40 -17.08
N GLY A 189 7.99 -2.45 -17.77
CA GLY A 189 8.65 -3.60 -17.17
C GLY A 189 9.06 -4.60 -18.23
N PRO A 190 9.89 -5.59 -17.89
CA PRO A 190 10.22 -6.69 -18.78
C PRO A 190 8.93 -7.35 -19.30
N PRO A 191 8.80 -7.65 -20.61
CA PRO A 191 7.56 -8.22 -21.17
C PRO A 191 7.04 -9.47 -20.45
N THR A 192 7.95 -10.29 -19.94
CA THR A 192 7.68 -11.48 -19.13
C THR A 192 7.10 -11.20 -17.73
N LEU A 193 7.18 -9.96 -17.27
CA LEU A 193 6.63 -9.47 -16.00
C LEU A 193 5.46 -8.50 -16.22
N MET A 194 4.91 -8.44 -17.43
CA MET A 194 3.77 -7.60 -17.80
C MET A 194 2.51 -8.48 -17.96
N PRO A 195 1.60 -8.50 -16.97
CA PRO A 195 0.35 -9.24 -17.11
C PRO A 195 -0.55 -8.60 -18.17
N PRO A 196 -1.42 -9.38 -18.84
CA PRO A 196 -2.35 -8.82 -19.80
C PRO A 196 -3.42 -7.96 -19.12
N GLY A 197 -4.00 -7.00 -19.86
CA GLY A 197 -5.15 -6.21 -19.42
C GLY A 197 -4.81 -5.08 -18.44
N LEU A 198 -3.55 -4.66 -18.34
CA LEU A 198 -3.15 -3.51 -17.52
C LEU A 198 -3.80 -2.21 -18.01
N GLU A 199 -4.15 -2.12 -19.29
CA GLU A 199 -4.84 -0.97 -19.88
C GLU A 199 -6.21 -0.73 -19.23
N ALA A 200 -6.86 -1.76 -18.68
CA ALA A 200 -8.11 -1.64 -17.94
C ALA A 200 -7.97 -0.80 -16.65
N THR A 201 -6.74 -0.60 -16.16
CA THR A 201 -6.45 0.32 -15.04
C THR A 201 -6.43 1.79 -15.46
N GLY A 202 -6.52 2.08 -16.77
CA GLY A 202 -6.34 3.41 -17.34
C GLY A 202 -4.88 3.80 -17.58
N ALA A 203 -3.93 2.91 -17.31
CA ALA A 203 -2.51 3.15 -17.51
C ALA A 203 -2.09 2.99 -18.98
N ARG A 204 -1.12 3.79 -19.40
CA ARG A 204 -0.43 3.62 -20.68
C ARG A 204 0.77 2.69 -20.52
N ILE A 205 0.87 1.68 -21.37
CA ILE A 205 1.91 0.66 -21.31
C ILE A 205 3.08 1.02 -22.23
N TYR A 206 4.30 0.76 -21.77
CA TYR A 206 5.53 1.02 -22.47
C TYR A 206 6.46 -0.20 -22.40
N ASP A 207 7.08 -0.55 -23.53
CA ASP A 207 8.01 -1.68 -23.64
C ASP A 207 9.41 -1.36 -23.11
N HIS A 208 9.71 -0.08 -22.89
CA HIS A 208 11.03 0.39 -22.48
C HIS A 208 10.91 1.40 -21.34
N LEU A 209 11.95 1.45 -20.50
CA LEU A 209 12.00 2.34 -19.35
C LEU A 209 11.98 3.81 -19.76
N GLU A 210 12.87 4.19 -20.68
CA GLU A 210 13.13 5.60 -21.02
C GLU A 210 11.87 6.33 -21.52
N PRO A 211 11.09 5.79 -22.47
CA PRO A 211 9.83 6.42 -22.88
C PRO A 211 8.78 6.50 -21.77
N ALA A 212 8.79 5.57 -20.81
CA ALA A 212 7.84 5.59 -19.70
C ALA A 212 8.14 6.72 -18.72
N ILE A 213 9.43 6.95 -18.42
CA ILE A 213 9.87 7.99 -17.48
C ILE A 213 10.04 9.37 -18.13
N GLU A 214 9.90 9.49 -19.45
CA GLU A 214 10.08 10.75 -20.17
C GLU A 214 9.10 11.84 -19.71
N GLY A 215 9.60 12.89 -19.03
CA GLY A 215 8.79 13.94 -18.44
C GLY A 215 7.89 13.47 -17.28
N ALA A 216 8.17 12.32 -16.67
CA ALA A 216 7.42 11.86 -15.50
C ALA A 216 7.74 12.74 -14.27
N ASP A 217 6.71 13.17 -13.55
CA ASP A 217 6.83 13.89 -12.27
C ASP A 217 7.24 12.95 -11.13
N VAL A 218 6.94 11.66 -11.29
CA VAL A 218 7.15 10.61 -10.29
C VAL A 218 7.62 9.35 -11.00
N VAL A 219 8.72 8.77 -10.53
CA VAL A 219 9.18 7.43 -10.92
C VAL A 219 9.00 6.48 -9.73
N TYR A 220 7.99 5.62 -9.82
CA TYR A 220 7.63 4.64 -8.81
C TYR A 220 8.27 3.29 -9.13
N VAL A 221 9.33 2.95 -8.42
CA VAL A 221 10.14 1.77 -8.69
C VAL A 221 9.64 0.59 -7.86
N LEU A 222 9.51 -0.58 -8.48
CA LEU A 222 9.06 -1.81 -7.85
C LEU A 222 10.21 -2.78 -7.62
N ARG A 223 10.13 -3.46 -6.48
CA ARG A 223 11.06 -4.52 -6.11
C ARG A 223 10.95 -5.70 -7.08
N ILE A 224 12.10 -6.17 -7.56
CA ILE A 224 12.23 -7.48 -8.19
C ILE A 224 12.08 -8.60 -7.14
N GLN A 225 11.04 -9.41 -7.28
CA GLN A 225 10.73 -10.54 -6.39
C GLN A 225 11.52 -11.78 -6.81
N LYS A 226 12.81 -11.86 -6.46
CA LYS A 226 13.71 -12.97 -6.83
C LYS A 226 13.12 -14.34 -6.46
N GLU A 227 12.43 -14.39 -5.34
CA GLU A 227 11.71 -15.55 -4.81
C GLU A 227 10.54 -16.04 -5.69
N ARG A 228 10.20 -15.34 -6.77
CA ARG A 228 9.13 -15.68 -7.73
C ARG A 228 9.64 -15.86 -9.15
N MET A 229 10.97 -15.97 -9.33
CA MET A 229 11.63 -16.01 -10.63
C MET A 229 11.99 -17.41 -11.11
N ASP A 230 11.47 -18.45 -10.46
CA ASP A 230 11.82 -19.86 -10.72
C ASP A 230 11.52 -20.34 -12.15
N SER A 231 10.72 -19.59 -12.92
CA SER A 231 10.32 -19.92 -14.30
C SER A 231 11.18 -19.27 -15.39
N GLY A 232 12.35 -18.71 -15.06
CA GLY A 232 13.21 -18.07 -16.06
C GLY A 232 12.62 -16.79 -16.65
N LEU A 233 11.81 -16.08 -15.86
CA LEU A 233 11.11 -14.86 -16.29
C LEU A 233 12.07 -13.73 -16.66
N LEU A 234 13.29 -13.75 -16.14
CA LEU A 234 14.35 -12.81 -16.54
C LEU A 234 15.59 -13.61 -16.94
N PRO A 235 16.30 -13.23 -18.02
CA PRO A 235 17.54 -13.91 -18.39
C PRO A 235 18.64 -13.70 -17.34
N SER A 236 18.74 -12.50 -16.77
CA SER A 236 19.56 -12.23 -15.58
C SER A 236 19.16 -10.94 -14.87
N LEU A 237 19.50 -10.84 -13.57
CA LEU A 237 19.35 -9.57 -12.84
C LEU A 237 20.24 -8.47 -13.43
N ARG A 238 21.42 -8.81 -13.96
CA ARG A 238 22.33 -7.85 -14.59
C ARG A 238 21.69 -7.20 -15.81
N GLU A 239 21.00 -8.00 -16.63
CA GLU A 239 20.25 -7.48 -17.77
C GLU A 239 19.08 -6.61 -17.33
N TYR A 240 18.33 -7.05 -16.31
CA TYR A 240 17.26 -6.23 -15.73
C TYR A 240 17.79 -4.86 -15.25
N THR A 241 18.87 -4.83 -14.45
CA THR A 241 19.50 -3.58 -14.01
C THR A 241 19.89 -2.70 -15.21
N ARG A 242 20.46 -3.31 -16.25
CA ARG A 242 20.86 -2.57 -17.45
C ARG A 242 19.66 -1.98 -18.20
N LEU A 243 18.57 -2.73 -18.38
CA LEU A 243 17.44 -2.31 -19.21
C LEU A 243 16.39 -1.48 -18.45
N TYR A 244 16.10 -1.85 -17.19
CA TYR A 244 15.01 -1.28 -16.39
C TYR A 244 15.46 -0.71 -15.05
N GLY A 245 16.74 -0.83 -14.69
CA GLY A 245 17.26 -0.22 -13.47
C GLY A 245 17.20 1.30 -13.52
N VAL A 246 16.65 1.91 -12.47
CA VAL A 246 16.55 3.37 -12.36
C VAL A 246 17.86 3.94 -11.81
N THR A 247 18.52 4.78 -12.60
CA THR A 247 19.81 5.41 -12.28
C THR A 247 19.67 6.94 -12.28
N ALA A 248 20.59 7.64 -11.60
CA ALA A 248 20.62 9.11 -11.60
C ALA A 248 20.76 9.68 -13.03
N GLU A 249 21.57 9.03 -13.88
CA GLU A 249 21.72 9.41 -15.29
C GLU A 249 20.39 9.37 -16.03
N ARG A 250 19.65 8.26 -15.97
CA ARG A 250 18.35 8.11 -16.62
C ARG A 250 17.33 9.12 -16.12
N LEU A 251 17.26 9.31 -14.79
CA LEU A 251 16.37 10.30 -14.19
C LEU A 251 16.70 11.71 -14.68
N SER A 252 17.97 12.10 -14.65
CA SER A 252 18.41 13.44 -15.08
C SER A 252 18.16 13.72 -16.56
N ARG A 253 18.20 12.68 -17.39
CA ARG A 253 18.07 12.79 -18.85
C ARG A 253 16.62 12.76 -19.32
N TYR A 254 15.78 11.93 -18.71
CA TYR A 254 14.44 11.66 -19.22
C TYR A 254 13.33 12.19 -18.31
N ALA A 255 13.46 12.12 -16.98
CA ALA A 255 12.39 12.53 -16.07
C ALA A 255 12.20 14.06 -16.03
N ALA A 256 11.10 14.52 -15.42
CA ALA A 256 10.93 15.94 -15.15
C ALA A 256 12.05 16.47 -14.24
N LYS A 257 12.41 17.75 -14.37
CA LYS A 257 13.53 18.34 -13.61
C LYS A 257 13.36 18.26 -12.09
N ASP A 258 12.13 18.28 -11.62
CA ASP A 258 11.76 18.17 -10.21
C ASP A 258 11.16 16.79 -9.88
N ALA A 259 11.40 15.77 -10.71
CA ALA A 259 10.86 14.44 -10.50
C ALA A 259 11.31 13.84 -9.16
N ILE A 260 10.39 13.12 -8.53
CA ILE A 260 10.67 12.38 -7.29
C ILE A 260 10.68 10.88 -7.54
N VAL A 261 11.38 10.14 -6.68
CA VAL A 261 11.47 8.68 -6.73
C VAL A 261 10.78 8.07 -5.52
N MET A 262 9.93 7.08 -5.78
CA MET A 262 9.18 6.33 -4.78
C MET A 262 9.46 4.84 -4.91
N HIS A 263 9.36 4.11 -3.80
CA HIS A 263 9.53 2.67 -3.78
C HIS A 263 8.81 2.04 -2.56
N PRO A 264 7.95 1.02 -2.74
CA PRO A 264 7.18 0.45 -1.63
C PRO A 264 8.06 -0.30 -0.64
N GLY A 265 9.24 -0.74 -1.08
CA GLY A 265 10.25 -1.49 -0.34
C GLY A 265 9.87 -2.95 -0.10
N PRO A 266 10.76 -3.76 0.51
CA PRO A 266 12.17 -3.45 0.73
C PRO A 266 12.92 -3.25 -0.60
N VAL A 267 13.98 -2.44 -0.59
CA VAL A 267 14.73 -2.08 -1.81
C VAL A 267 15.86 -3.07 -2.05
N ASN A 268 15.98 -3.63 -3.26
CA ASN A 268 17.20 -4.29 -3.71
C ASN A 268 18.13 -3.27 -4.37
N ARG A 269 19.00 -2.65 -3.57
CA ARG A 269 19.99 -1.69 -4.06
C ARG A 269 20.88 -2.31 -5.14
N GLY A 270 21.04 -1.61 -6.27
CA GLY A 270 21.82 -2.07 -7.41
C GLY A 270 21.08 -3.03 -8.37
N VAL A 271 19.80 -3.35 -8.11
CA VAL A 271 18.97 -4.14 -9.02
C VAL A 271 17.95 -3.23 -9.72
N GLU A 272 16.80 -2.97 -9.10
CA GLU A 272 15.78 -2.07 -9.66
C GLU A 272 16.13 -0.58 -9.55
N ILE A 273 16.98 -0.22 -8.60
CA ILE A 273 17.32 1.17 -8.32
C ILE A 273 18.78 1.27 -7.90
N ALA A 274 19.47 2.26 -8.45
CA ALA A 274 20.87 2.52 -8.11
C ALA A 274 20.97 3.04 -6.65
N PRO A 275 22.02 2.69 -5.90
CA PRO A 275 22.12 3.05 -4.48
C PRO A 275 22.11 4.57 -4.23
N ASP A 276 22.75 5.34 -5.10
CA ASP A 276 22.81 6.80 -5.07
C ASP A 276 21.44 7.46 -5.25
N VAL A 277 20.57 6.87 -6.08
CA VAL A 277 19.18 7.32 -6.25
C VAL A 277 18.38 7.14 -4.96
N VAL A 278 18.59 6.03 -4.23
CA VAL A 278 17.86 5.76 -2.98
C VAL A 278 18.19 6.80 -1.91
N ASP A 279 19.43 7.25 -1.86
CA ASP A 279 19.96 8.18 -0.85
C ASP A 279 19.88 9.66 -1.30
N ALA A 280 19.39 9.92 -2.52
CA ALA A 280 19.26 11.27 -3.06
C ALA A 280 18.11 12.06 -2.41
N GLY A 281 18.22 13.39 -2.39
CA GLY A 281 17.19 14.26 -1.80
C GLY A 281 15.82 14.24 -2.51
N TYR A 282 15.75 13.70 -3.74
CA TYR A 282 14.49 13.51 -4.48
C TYR A 282 13.87 12.12 -4.26
N SER A 283 14.50 11.24 -3.47
CA SER A 283 13.94 9.96 -3.05
C SER A 283 13.10 10.16 -1.79
N VAL A 284 11.81 9.81 -1.86
CA VAL A 284 10.84 10.03 -0.77
C VAL A 284 10.42 8.73 -0.09
N ILE A 285 11.27 7.70 -0.16
CA ILE A 285 10.98 6.35 0.35
C ILE A 285 10.75 6.37 1.87
N THR A 286 11.52 7.18 2.60
CA THR A 286 11.33 7.37 4.05
C THR A 286 10.05 8.12 4.38
N ASP A 287 9.66 9.09 3.56
CA ASP A 287 8.40 9.82 3.71
C ASP A 287 7.20 8.90 3.51
N GLN A 288 7.27 7.95 2.57
CA GLN A 288 6.25 6.90 2.41
C GLN A 288 6.07 6.09 3.71
N VAL A 289 7.17 5.73 4.38
CA VAL A 289 7.10 4.99 5.65
C VAL A 289 6.40 5.81 6.74
N ALA A 290 6.77 7.09 6.88
CA ALA A 290 6.17 8.00 7.86
C ALA A 290 4.67 8.25 7.59
N ASN A 291 4.33 8.56 6.33
CA ASN A 291 2.95 8.76 5.88
C ASN A 291 2.10 7.49 6.05
N GLY A 292 2.72 6.32 5.98
CA GLY A 292 2.06 5.05 6.25
C GLY A 292 1.48 4.93 7.66
N VAL A 293 2.04 5.59 8.67
CA VAL A 293 1.45 5.57 10.02
C VAL A 293 0.24 6.50 10.08
N ALA A 294 0.38 7.74 9.57
CA ALA A 294 -0.69 8.73 9.54
C ALA A 294 -1.92 8.23 8.76
N LEU A 295 -1.71 7.63 7.59
CA LEU A 295 -2.81 7.04 6.83
C LEU A 295 -3.51 5.93 7.61
N ARG A 296 -2.76 5.01 8.21
CA ARG A 296 -3.36 3.89 8.96
C ARG A 296 -4.12 4.40 10.18
N MET A 297 -3.66 5.48 10.82
CA MET A 297 -4.45 6.17 11.86
C MET A 297 -5.78 6.68 11.30
N ALA A 298 -5.77 7.33 10.13
CA ALA A 298 -7.00 7.81 9.48
C ALA A 298 -7.98 6.68 9.17
N LEU A 299 -7.50 5.56 8.62
CA LEU A 299 -8.37 4.42 8.33
C LEU A 299 -9.00 3.84 9.59
N LEU A 300 -8.22 3.66 10.66
CA LEU A 300 -8.74 3.18 11.95
C LEU A 300 -9.75 4.17 12.53
N TYR A 301 -9.43 5.47 12.50
CA TYR A 301 -10.32 6.53 12.98
C TYR A 301 -11.64 6.59 12.20
N LEU A 302 -11.59 6.56 10.88
CA LEU A 302 -12.80 6.66 10.05
C LEU A 302 -13.71 5.45 10.22
N LEU A 303 -13.14 4.26 10.41
CA LEU A 303 -13.92 3.02 10.55
C LEU A 303 -14.45 2.81 11.99
N LEU A 304 -13.75 3.28 13.02
CA LEU A 304 -14.09 3.01 14.43
C LEU A 304 -14.49 4.25 15.25
N GLY A 305 -14.11 5.45 14.80
CA GLY A 305 -14.34 6.71 15.49
C GLY A 305 -15.71 7.35 15.19
N GLY A 306 -16.36 6.97 14.08
CA GLY A 306 -17.71 7.43 13.74
C GLY A 306 -18.83 6.59 14.36
N SER A 307 -18.50 5.50 15.07
CA SER A 307 -19.47 4.59 15.67
C SER A 307 -19.73 4.91 17.14
N ASP A 308 -20.44 6.02 17.41
CA ASP A 308 -21.20 6.21 18.65
C ASP A 308 -22.40 5.24 18.70
N ALA A 309 -22.16 3.95 18.49
CA ALA A 309 -23.13 2.93 18.79
C ALA A 309 -23.04 2.66 20.30
N PRO A 310 -24.10 2.93 21.08
CA PRO A 310 -24.11 2.59 22.50
C PRO A 310 -23.91 1.09 22.63
N ARG A 311 -22.90 0.69 23.41
CA ARG A 311 -22.71 -0.69 23.85
C ARG A 311 -23.79 -0.96 24.91
N GLY A 312 -24.88 -1.57 24.48
CA GLY A 312 -25.83 -2.26 25.36
C GLY A 312 -25.28 -3.63 25.74
#